data_AF-A0A2N2UI00-F1
#
_entry.id   AF-A0A2N2UI00-F1
#
_cell.length_a   1.000
_cell.length_b   1.000
_cell.length_c   1.000
_cell.angle_alpha   90.00
_cell.angle_beta   90.00
_cell.angle_gamma   90.00
#
_symmetry.space_group_name_H-M   'P 1'
#
loop_
_entity.id
_entity.type
_entity.pdbx_description
1 polymer ?
#
loop_
_entity_poly.entity_id
_entity_poly.type
_entity_poly.pdbx_seq_one_letter_code
_entity_poly.pdbx_strand_id
1 'polypeptide(L)' 'MTINRGRVRWQCRRALLELDLVFTRFLERDFDQLSDDQLADLEDLLRADDYDIWGMVNGSKPCEVERWKEMIGLLSQR' A
#
# COMPACT_ATOMS: atom_id res chain seq x y z
N MET A 1 -5.45 -19.11 -0.01
CA MET A 1 -4.22 -18.94 0.79
C MET A 1 -4.49 -17.91 1.85
N THR A 2 -4.23 -18.20 3.13
CA THR A 2 -4.47 -17.25 4.22
C THR A 2 -3.41 -16.15 4.16
N ILE A 3 -3.81 -14.90 3.92
CA ILE A 3 -2.85 -13.79 3.82
C ILE A 3 -2.34 -13.45 5.21
N ASN A 4 -1.02 -13.38 5.36
CA ASN A 4 -0.40 -13.13 6.64
C ASN A 4 -0.28 -11.62 6.88
N ARG A 5 -1.26 -11.06 7.62
CA ARG A 5 -1.28 -9.63 7.98
C ARG A 5 0.02 -9.17 8.64
N GLY A 6 0.65 -10.00 9.49
CA GLY A 6 1.93 -9.67 10.11
C GLY A 6 3.06 -9.46 9.09
N ARG A 7 3.08 -10.26 8.02
CA ARG A 7 4.05 -10.11 6.92
C ARG A 7 3.82 -8.82 6.14
N VAL A 8 2.58 -8.54 5.76
CA VAL A 8 2.21 -7.33 5.00
C VAL A 8 2.58 -6.07 5.80
N ARG A 9 2.26 -6.05 7.10
CA ARG A 9 2.64 -4.95 8.01
C ARG A 9 4.16 -4.74 8.06
N TRP A 10 4.94 -5.81 8.03
CA TRP A 10 6.41 -5.71 8.01
C TRP A 10 6.93 -5.19 6.66
N GLN A 11 6.33 -5.60 5.54
CA GLN A 11 6.69 -5.12 4.19
C GLN A 11 6.37 -3.64 3.95
N CYS A 12 5.46 -3.05 4.72
CA CYS A 12 5.18 -1.62 4.69
C CYS A 12 6.31 -0.75 5.29
N ARG A 13 7.27 -1.34 6.01
CA ARG A 13 8.42 -0.61 6.56
C ARG A 13 9.43 -0.36 5.45
N ARG A 14 9.54 0.89 4.98
CA ARG A 14 10.40 1.27 3.85
C ARG A 14 11.49 2.23 4.29
N ALA A 15 12.58 2.29 3.52
CA ALA A 15 13.70 3.20 3.78
C ALA A 15 13.32 4.67 3.47
N LEU A 16 12.34 4.89 2.60
CA LEU A 16 11.84 6.21 2.24
C LEU A 16 10.86 6.71 3.31
N LEU A 17 11.25 7.78 4.03
CA LEU A 17 10.49 8.33 5.16
C LEU A 17 9.07 8.76 4.76
N GLU A 18 8.93 9.40 3.60
CA GLU A 18 7.63 9.86 3.11
C GLU A 18 6.66 8.70 2.90
N LEU A 19 7.16 7.61 2.32
CA LEU A 19 6.39 6.40 2.07
C LEU A 19 6.09 5.65 3.38
N ASP A 20 7.05 5.58 4.29
CA ASP A 20 6.88 4.98 5.63
C ASP A 20 5.79 5.70 6.44
N LEU A 21 5.73 7.04 6.37
CA LEU A 21 4.69 7.84 7.04
C LEU A 21 3.30 7.65 6.42
N VAL A 22 3.21 7.46 5.11
CA VAL A 22 1.94 7.15 4.43
C VAL A 22 1.46 5.77 4.85
N PHE A 23 2.32 4.77 4.75
CA PHE A 23 1.97 3.41 5.13
C PHE A 23 1.65 3.28 6.61
N THR A 24 2.39 3.93 7.50
CA THR A 24 2.12 3.87 8.94
C THR A 24 0.73 4.41 9.26
N ARG A 25 0.34 5.56 8.70
CA ARG A 25 -1.00 6.13 8.91
C ARG A 25 -2.11 5.26 8.33
N PHE A 26 -1.90 4.72 7.13
CA PHE A 26 -2.81 3.78 6.50
C PHE A 26 -2.95 2.49 7.33
N LEU A 27 -1.84 1.98 7.88
CA LEU A 27 -1.82 0.79 8.73
C LEU A 27 -2.57 0.98 10.05
N GLU A 28 -2.68 2.20 10.56
CA GLU A 28 -3.40 2.50 11.79
C GLU A 28 -4.90 2.72 11.55
N ARG A 29 -5.29 3.22 10.37
CA ARG A 29 -6.69 3.55 10.04
C ARG A 29 -7.43 2.41 9.35
N ASP A 30 -6.88 1.90 8.25
CA ASP A 30 -7.60 1.06 7.30
C ASP A 30 -7.21 -0.41 7.39
N PHE A 31 -6.00 -0.73 7.85
CA PHE A 31 -5.47 -2.10 7.83
C PHE A 31 -6.26 -3.13 8.62
N ASP A 32 -6.91 -2.74 9.71
CA ASP A 32 -7.80 -3.64 10.46
C ASP A 32 -9.14 -3.90 9.73
N GLN A 33 -9.52 -2.97 8.85
CA GLN A 33 -10.75 -3.02 8.05
C GLN A 33 -10.55 -3.67 6.67
N LEU A 34 -9.31 -3.93 6.27
CA LEU A 34 -9.01 -4.57 4.98
C LEU A 34 -9.56 -6.00 4.93
N SER A 35 -10.27 -6.28 3.85
CA SER A 35 -10.68 -7.64 3.47
C SER A 35 -9.51 -8.43 2.89
N ASP A 36 -9.62 -9.75 2.85
CA ASP A 36 -8.57 -10.62 2.30
C ASP A 36 -8.19 -10.27 0.85
N ASP A 37 -9.14 -9.81 0.02
CA ASP A 37 -8.88 -9.40 -1.38
C ASP A 37 -7.99 -8.15 -1.44
N GLN A 38 -8.32 -7.13 -0.63
CA GLN A 38 -7.53 -5.91 -0.52
C GLN A 38 -6.14 -6.19 0.08
N LEU A 39 -6.05 -7.09 1.06
CA LEU A 39 -4.77 -7.55 1.59
C LEU A 39 -3.91 -8.22 0.50
N ALA A 40 -4.52 -8.92 -0.46
CA ALA A 40 -3.83 -9.49 -1.61
C ALA A 40 -3.31 -8.40 -2.56
N ASP A 41 -4.15 -7.41 -2.85
CA ASP A 41 -3.77 -6.27 -3.69
C ASP A 41 -2.62 -5.46 -3.08
N LEU A 42 -2.67 -5.26 -1.75
CA LEU A 42 -1.62 -4.57 -1.01
C LEU A 42 -0.32 -5.37 -1.02
N GLU A 43 -0.38 -6.70 -0.82
CA GLU A 43 0.80 -7.56 -0.91
C GLU A 43 1.41 -7.49 -2.32
N ASP A 44 0.59 -7.50 -3.37
CA ASP A 44 1.04 -7.38 -4.77
C ASP A 44 1.66 -6.01 -5.04
N LEU A 45 1.03 -4.93 -4.55
CA LEU A 45 1.55 -3.57 -4.65
C LEU A 45 2.88 -3.41 -3.92
N LEU A 46 3.05 -4.03 -2.74
CA LEU A 46 4.29 -4.02 -1.98
C LEU A 46 5.42 -4.83 -2.66
N ARG A 47 5.14 -5.61 -3.71
CA ARG A 47 6.19 -6.20 -4.56
C ARG A 47 6.82 -5.19 -5.53
N ALA A 48 6.15 -4.05 -5.77
CA ALA A 48 6.70 -2.98 -6.60
C ALA A 48 7.81 -2.20 -5.86
N ASP A 49 8.54 -1.40 -6.64
CA ASP A 49 9.64 -0.58 -6.13
C ASP A 49 9.11 0.62 -5.31
N ASP A 50 9.86 1.04 -4.30
CA ASP A 50 9.47 2.15 -3.41
C ASP A 50 9.22 3.44 -4.19
N TYR A 51 10.06 3.72 -5.19
CA TYR A 51 9.92 4.92 -6.03
C TYR A 51 8.66 4.87 -6.90
N ASP A 52 8.28 3.69 -7.37
CA ASP A 52 7.07 3.51 -8.16
C ASP A 52 5.81 3.67 -7.32
N ILE A 53 5.79 3.07 -6.13
CA ILE A 53 4.67 3.21 -5.19
C ILE A 53 4.52 4.68 -4.80
N TRP A 54 5.62 5.34 -4.41
CA TRP A 54 5.59 6.76 -4.07
C TRP A 54 5.12 7.63 -5.24
N GLY A 55 5.59 7.33 -6.45
CA GLY A 55 5.13 7.99 -7.68
C GLY A 55 3.62 7.87 -7.88
N MET A 56 3.04 6.69 -7.65
CA MET A 56 1.60 6.47 -7.77
C MET A 56 0.80 7.20 -6.67
N VAL A 57 1.26 7.14 -5.41
CA VAL A 57 0.61 7.79 -4.26
C VAL A 57 0.63 9.31 -4.39
N ASN A 58 1.75 9.88 -4.84
CA ASN A 58 1.92 11.32 -5.07
C ASN A 58 1.35 11.78 -6.43
N GLY A 59 0.78 10.88 -7.23
CA GLY A 59 0.22 11.20 -8.56
C GLY A 59 1.26 11.57 -9.63
N SER A 60 2.54 11.34 -9.36
CA SER A 60 3.64 11.56 -10.32
C SER A 60 3.75 10.43 -11.35
N LYS A 61 3.24 9.24 -11.03
CA LYS A 61 3.17 8.08 -11.92
C LYS A 61 1.74 7.57 -12.06
N PRO A 62 1.25 7.26 -13.27
CA PRO A 62 -0.06 6.65 -13.45
C PRO A 62 -0.06 5.22 -12.93
N CYS A 63 -1.16 4.82 -12.27
CA CYS A 63 -1.39 3.45 -11.87
C CYS A 63 -2.06 2.68 -13.02
N GLU A 64 -1.32 1.79 -13.68
CA GLU A 64 -1.81 1.02 -14.83
C GLU A 64 -2.68 -0.17 -14.40
N VAL A 65 -2.49 -0.65 -13.17
CA VAL A 65 -3.17 -1.82 -12.62
C VAL A 65 -4.47 -1.39 -11.94
N GLU A 66 -5.61 -1.83 -12.46
CA GLU A 66 -6.92 -1.38 -11.97
C GLU A 66 -7.19 -1.74 -10.51
N ARG A 67 -6.82 -2.95 -10.08
CA ARG A 67 -6.90 -3.40 -8.68
C ARG A 67 -6.11 -2.53 -7.70
N TRP A 68 -5.01 -1.91 -8.17
CA TRP A 68 -4.21 -1.02 -7.33
C TRP A 68 -4.78 0.39 -7.25
N LYS A 69 -5.66 0.80 -8.16
CA LYS A 69 -6.24 2.16 -8.15
C LYS A 69 -7.02 2.42 -6.86
N GLU A 70 -7.80 1.44 -6.40
CA GLU A 70 -8.52 1.55 -5.13
C GLU A 70 -7.55 1.67 -3.96
N MET A 71 -6.53 0.82 -3.90
CA MET A 71 -5.51 0.81 -2.84
C MET A 71 -4.70 2.12 -2.79
N ILE A 72 -4.26 2.61 -3.96
CA ILE A 72 -3.57 3.88 -4.08
C ILE A 72 -4.48 5.04 -3.67
N GLY A 73 -5.77 4.96 -3.99
CA GLY A 73 -6.78 5.92 -3.50
C GLY A 73 -6.84 5.97 -1.98
N LEU A 74 -6.85 4.82 -1.31
CA LEU A 74 -6.82 4.74 0.16
C LEU A 74 -5.50 5.28 0.73
N LEU A 75 -4.36 4.96 0.12
CA LEU A 75 -3.03 5.45 0.55
C LEU A 75 -2.86 6.97 0.35
N SER A 76 -3.52 7.54 -0.66
CA SER A 76 -3.47 8.97 -0.99
C SER A 76 -4.49 9.81 -0.19
N GLN A 77 -5.45 9.18 0.50
CA GLN A 77 -6.39 9.92 1.37
C GLN A 77 -5.64 10.58 2.53
N ARG A 78 -5.60 11.91 2.47
CA ARG A 78 -4.77 12.78 3.33
C ARG A 78 -5.32 12.94 4.74
#